data_AF-G8RLQ0-F1
#
_entry.id   AF-G8RLQ0-F1
#
_cell.length_a   1.000
_cell.length_b   1.000
_cell.length_c   1.000
_cell.angle_alpha   90.00
_cell.angle_beta   90.00
_cell.angle_gamma   90.00
#
_symmetry.space_group_name_H-M   'P 1'
#
loop_
_entity.id
_entity.type
_entity.pdbx_description
1 polymer ?
#
loop_
_entity_poly.entity_id
_entity_poly.type
_entity_poly.pdbx_seq_one_letter_code
_entity_poly.pdbx_strand_id
1 'polypeptide(L)'
;MPVKHSQHLLREAAGTFLAVHAGSEIAVGGLLVSTVAVAAGWGLRNRMPGWAAASLRVAGLVSAIVVLACQARGAGWLTGVDRSVTMWLADHRNPTVDALALTVTNGFGPIVTTGLTAAFGLLVGMRSRSILNGLVIVCTVGGASLLCWLIKLVVERPRPPLLIQVTPETDFSFPSGHVTGAAALFGILAVIVGMVGSRLATLVIGAVGVLTVSAVALSRLYLGVHWLTDVLASVLLAAVVLMFAAALLPTMRVLPSALSPANNAAEKPY
;
A
#
# COMPACT_ATOMS: atom_id res chain seq x y z
N MET A 1 11.58 -52.99 15.90
CA MET A 1 12.00 -51.58 15.94
C MET A 1 11.00 -50.51 15.41
N PRO A 2 9.66 -50.72 15.25
CA PRO A 2 8.78 -49.66 14.67
C PRO A 2 8.40 -48.53 15.65
N VAL A 3 8.39 -48.80 16.97
CA VAL A 3 7.81 -47.91 17.98
C VAL A 3 8.65 -46.63 18.22
N LYS A 4 9.98 -46.69 18.06
CA LYS A 4 10.83 -45.51 18.20
C LYS A 4 10.66 -44.53 17.03
N HIS A 5 10.34 -45.05 15.84
CA HIS A 5 10.14 -44.23 14.65
C HIS A 5 8.79 -43.49 14.69
N SER A 6 7.71 -44.16 15.14
CA SER A 6 6.41 -43.52 15.33
C SER A 6 6.40 -42.44 16.42
N GLN A 7 7.12 -42.65 17.53
CA GLN A 7 7.24 -41.62 18.58
C GLN A 7 8.08 -40.41 18.15
N HIS A 8 9.07 -40.58 17.26
CA HIS A 8 9.82 -39.46 16.68
C HIS A 8 8.90 -38.59 15.80
N LEU A 9 8.13 -39.22 14.90
CA LEU A 9 7.19 -38.53 14.02
C LEU A 9 6.10 -37.78 14.78
N LEU A 10 5.59 -38.35 15.87
CA LEU A 10 4.61 -37.69 16.74
C LEU A 10 5.19 -36.47 17.47
N ARG A 11 6.46 -36.53 17.88
CA ARG A 11 7.15 -35.39 18.51
C ARG A 11 7.44 -34.27 17.51
N GLU A 12 7.87 -34.60 16.29
CA GLU A 12 8.03 -33.62 15.21
C GLU A 12 6.70 -32.98 14.81
N ALA A 13 5.64 -33.78 14.68
CA ALA A 13 4.31 -33.27 14.37
C ALA A 13 3.78 -32.36 15.50
N ALA A 14 3.95 -32.74 16.77
CA ALA A 14 3.56 -31.92 17.91
C ALA A 14 4.39 -30.63 18.01
N GLY A 15 5.70 -30.70 17.77
CA GLY A 15 6.58 -29.53 17.74
C GLY A 15 6.21 -28.55 16.62
N THR A 16 5.90 -29.08 15.44
CA THR A 16 5.45 -28.28 14.29
C THR A 16 4.08 -27.64 14.57
N PHE A 17 3.15 -28.38 15.16
CA PHE A 17 1.82 -27.89 15.53
C PHE A 17 1.89 -26.75 16.56
N LEU A 18 2.71 -26.91 17.61
CA LEU A 18 2.91 -25.89 18.64
C LEU A 18 3.61 -24.64 18.10
N ALA A 19 4.59 -24.79 17.21
CA ALA A 19 5.26 -23.66 16.56
C ALA A 19 4.31 -22.85 15.65
N VAL A 20 3.43 -23.54 14.91
CA VAL A 20 2.41 -22.89 14.07
C VAL A 20 1.37 -22.14 14.92
N HIS A 21 0.92 -22.72 16.03
CA HIS A 21 -0.03 -22.06 16.94
C HIS A 21 0.59 -20.87 17.68
N ALA A 22 1.81 -21.00 18.21
CA ALA A 22 2.50 -19.88 18.84
C ALA A 22 2.74 -18.73 17.85
N GLY A 23 3.13 -19.06 16.61
CA GLY A 23 3.29 -18.08 15.54
C GLY A 23 1.98 -17.40 15.13
N SER A 24 0.84 -18.08 15.23
CA SER A 24 -0.46 -17.50 14.90
C SER A 24 -0.97 -16.56 15.97
N GLU A 25 -0.86 -16.92 17.23
CA GLU A 25 -1.23 -16.06 18.37
C GLU A 25 -0.40 -14.77 18.41
N ILE A 26 0.92 -14.86 18.18
CA ILE A 26 1.81 -13.69 18.13
C ILE A 26 1.40 -12.75 17.00
N ALA A 27 1.10 -13.27 15.81
CA ALA A 27 0.72 -12.44 14.67
C ALA A 27 -0.67 -11.81 14.85
N VAL A 28 -1.65 -12.55 15.37
CA VAL A 28 -2.98 -12.00 15.68
C VAL A 28 -2.87 -10.92 16.76
N GLY A 29 -2.12 -11.18 17.84
CA GLY A 29 -1.85 -10.19 18.88
C GLY A 29 -1.15 -8.94 18.32
N GLY A 30 -0.16 -9.11 17.46
CA GLY A 30 0.54 -8.01 16.79
C GLY A 30 -0.37 -7.17 15.90
N LEU A 31 -1.24 -7.80 15.10
CA LEU A 31 -2.23 -7.09 14.26
C LEU A 31 -3.28 -6.37 15.12
N LEU A 32 -3.71 -6.98 16.23
CA LEU A 32 -4.63 -6.34 17.19
C LEU A 32 -4.00 -5.09 17.80
N VAL A 33 -2.77 -5.19 18.33
CA VAL A 33 -2.01 -4.05 18.88
C VAL A 33 -1.84 -2.95 17.83
N SER A 34 -1.50 -3.34 16.59
CA SER A 34 -1.37 -2.41 15.47
C SER A 34 -2.68 -1.66 15.19
N THR A 35 -3.80 -2.38 15.19
CA THR A 35 -5.15 -1.81 14.98
C THR A 35 -5.54 -0.87 16.10
N VAL A 36 -5.30 -1.29 17.36
CA VAL A 36 -5.56 -0.46 18.56
C VAL A 36 -4.71 0.80 18.53
N ALA A 37 -3.44 0.74 18.15
CA ALA A 37 -2.57 1.92 18.05
C ALA A 37 -3.08 2.92 16.99
N VAL A 38 -3.51 2.44 15.82
CA VAL A 38 -4.11 3.29 14.78
C VAL A 38 -5.42 3.91 15.26
N ALA A 39 -6.32 3.11 15.85
CA ALA A 39 -7.60 3.57 16.37
C ALA A 39 -7.43 4.58 17.51
N ALA A 40 -6.51 4.32 18.44
CA ALA A 40 -6.17 5.23 19.53
C ALA A 40 -5.62 6.55 19.00
N GLY A 41 -4.68 6.52 18.06
CA GLY A 41 -4.16 7.75 17.44
C GLY A 41 -5.24 8.56 16.70
N TRP A 42 -6.27 7.91 16.15
CA TRP A 42 -7.42 8.60 15.58
C TRP A 42 -8.37 9.17 16.64
N GLY A 43 -8.72 8.38 17.66
CA GLY A 43 -9.68 8.76 18.71
C GLY A 43 -9.13 9.81 19.67
N LEU A 44 -7.83 9.80 19.93
CA LEU A 44 -7.14 10.72 20.82
C LEU A 44 -6.61 11.98 20.11
N ARG A 45 -6.90 12.16 18.81
CA ARG A 45 -6.36 13.28 18.02
C ARG A 45 -6.71 14.68 18.56
N ASN A 46 -7.81 14.80 19.30
CA ASN A 46 -8.25 16.04 19.95
C ASN A 46 -7.84 16.12 21.43
N ARG A 47 -7.24 15.06 21.98
CA ARG A 47 -6.87 14.93 23.40
C ARG A 47 -5.35 14.93 23.63
N MET A 48 -4.56 14.90 22.55
CA MET A 48 -3.10 14.84 22.58
C MET A 48 -2.51 15.80 21.54
N PRO A 49 -1.22 16.19 21.67
CA PRO A 49 -0.52 16.91 20.61
C PRO A 49 -0.63 16.16 19.27
N GLY A 50 -0.81 16.90 18.17
CA GLY A 50 -1.02 16.30 16.84
C GLY A 50 0.10 15.36 16.39
N TRP A 51 1.35 15.65 16.78
CA TRP A 51 2.50 14.78 16.51
C TRP A 51 2.39 13.44 17.24
N ALA A 52 1.92 13.41 18.49
CA ALA A 52 1.81 12.17 19.27
C ALA A 52 0.71 11.26 18.68
N ALA A 53 -0.44 11.85 18.33
CA ALA A 53 -1.52 11.14 17.65
C ALA A 53 -1.12 10.63 16.26
N ALA A 54 -0.26 11.36 15.54
CA ALA A 54 0.32 10.90 14.27
C ALA A 54 1.33 9.77 14.47
N SER A 55 2.22 9.87 15.45
CA SER A 55 3.21 8.84 15.79
C SER A 55 2.56 7.52 16.16
N LEU A 56 1.46 7.54 16.94
CA LEU A 56 0.70 6.32 17.26
C LEU A 56 0.14 5.62 16.02
N ARG A 57 -0.40 6.40 15.07
CA ARG A 57 -0.91 5.86 13.79
C ARG A 57 0.21 5.28 12.95
N VAL A 58 1.32 6.00 12.79
CA VAL A 58 2.49 5.52 12.03
C VAL A 58 3.06 4.26 12.67
N ALA A 59 3.23 4.23 13.99
CA ALA A 59 3.73 3.06 14.71
C ALA A 59 2.80 1.85 14.54
N GLY A 60 1.49 2.04 14.63
CA GLY A 60 0.52 0.98 14.37
C GLY A 60 0.60 0.44 12.94
N LEU A 61 0.67 1.32 11.93
CA LEU A 61 0.80 0.90 10.53
C LEU A 61 2.12 0.17 10.24
N VAL A 62 3.24 0.70 10.74
CA VAL A 62 4.56 0.06 10.60
C VAL A 62 4.58 -1.30 11.29
N SER A 63 4.03 -1.40 12.50
CA SER A 63 3.88 -2.66 13.23
C SER A 63 3.07 -3.67 12.41
N ALA A 64 1.95 -3.27 11.79
CA ALA A 64 1.17 -4.15 10.93
C ALA A 64 1.98 -4.64 9.72
N ILE A 65 2.75 -3.75 9.07
CA ILE A 65 3.63 -4.13 7.94
C ILE A 65 4.69 -5.13 8.40
N VAL A 66 5.31 -4.92 9.56
CA VAL A 66 6.30 -5.84 10.13
C VAL A 66 5.69 -7.21 10.41
N VAL A 67 4.50 -7.26 11.01
CA VAL A 67 3.81 -8.53 11.25
C VAL A 67 3.51 -9.25 9.93
N LEU A 68 2.99 -8.55 8.92
CA LEU A 68 2.75 -9.13 7.59
C LEU A 68 4.05 -9.61 6.93
N ALA A 69 5.14 -8.84 7.05
CA ALA A 69 6.46 -9.19 6.51
C ALA A 69 7.04 -10.45 7.17
N CYS A 70 6.94 -10.57 8.50
CA CYS A 70 7.36 -11.76 9.23
C CYS A 70 6.56 -13.00 8.79
N GLN A 71 5.25 -12.85 8.60
CA GLN A 71 4.39 -13.96 8.14
C GLN A 71 4.66 -14.34 6.69
N ALA A 72 4.89 -13.37 5.82
CA ALA A 72 5.30 -13.56 4.44
C ALA A 72 6.64 -14.32 4.34
N ARG A 73 7.64 -13.93 5.13
CA ARG A 73 8.98 -14.53 5.11
C ARG A 73 9.02 -15.92 5.76
N GLY A 74 8.35 -16.09 6.89
CA GLY A 74 8.36 -17.33 7.66
C GLY A 74 7.35 -18.39 7.18
N ALA A 75 6.63 -18.14 6.08
CA ALA A 75 5.50 -18.95 5.63
C ALA A 75 4.47 -19.18 6.75
N GLY A 76 4.19 -18.15 7.56
CA GLY A 76 3.25 -18.23 8.68
C GLY A 76 1.81 -18.49 8.24
N TRP A 77 0.90 -18.69 9.19
CA TRP A 77 -0.49 -19.11 8.93
C TRP A 77 -1.28 -18.23 7.94
N LEU A 78 -0.97 -16.93 7.88
CA LEU A 78 -1.59 -15.99 6.94
C LEU A 78 -1.37 -16.39 5.48
N THR A 79 -0.31 -17.15 5.18
CA THR A 79 -0.07 -17.73 3.85
C THR A 79 -1.11 -18.77 3.44
N GLY A 80 -1.82 -19.38 4.40
CA GLY A 80 -2.97 -20.25 4.12
C GLY A 80 -4.12 -19.48 3.48
N VAL A 81 -4.45 -18.30 4.02
CA VAL A 81 -5.47 -17.40 3.45
C VAL A 81 -5.04 -16.92 2.07
N ASP A 82 -3.77 -16.54 1.91
CA ASP A 82 -3.22 -16.14 0.61
C ASP A 82 -3.43 -17.23 -0.45
N ARG A 83 -3.11 -18.49 -0.11
CA ARG A 83 -3.30 -19.64 -1.02
C ARG A 83 -4.77 -19.83 -1.37
N SER A 84 -5.68 -19.81 -0.40
CA SER A 84 -7.12 -19.97 -0.65
C SER A 84 -7.65 -18.90 -1.59
N VAL A 85 -7.28 -17.63 -1.39
CA VAL A 85 -7.70 -16.52 -2.25
C VAL A 85 -7.13 -16.66 -3.66
N THR A 86 -5.84 -16.96 -3.78
CA THR A 86 -5.19 -17.11 -5.08
C THR A 86 -5.77 -18.29 -5.89
N MET A 87 -6.02 -19.43 -5.25
CA MET A 87 -6.62 -20.59 -5.93
C MET A 87 -8.06 -20.31 -6.35
N TRP A 88 -8.87 -19.70 -5.47
CA TRP A 88 -10.24 -19.33 -5.82
C TRP A 88 -10.29 -18.41 -7.05
N LEU A 89 -9.41 -17.41 -7.11
CA LEU A 89 -9.32 -16.52 -8.27
C LEU A 89 -8.86 -17.25 -9.53
N ALA A 90 -7.90 -18.18 -9.42
CA ALA A 90 -7.44 -18.98 -10.54
C ALA A 90 -8.55 -19.88 -11.12
N ASP A 91 -9.39 -20.45 -10.25
CA ASP A 91 -10.51 -21.33 -10.64
C ASP A 91 -11.66 -20.57 -11.31
N HIS A 92 -11.77 -19.25 -11.10
CA HIS A 92 -12.84 -18.40 -11.66
C HIS A 92 -12.39 -17.57 -12.88
N ARG A 93 -11.29 -17.96 -13.53
CA ARG A 93 -10.77 -17.21 -14.68
C ARG A 93 -11.62 -17.35 -15.92
N ASN A 94 -11.69 -16.27 -16.68
CA ASN A 94 -12.28 -16.27 -18.02
C ASN A 94 -11.62 -15.19 -18.90
N PRO A 95 -11.68 -15.33 -20.24
CA PRO A 95 -10.97 -14.43 -21.16
C PRO A 95 -11.34 -12.94 -21.01
N THR A 96 -12.59 -12.63 -20.66
CA THR A 96 -13.05 -11.25 -20.48
C THR A 96 -12.44 -10.60 -19.26
N VAL A 97 -12.44 -11.31 -18.13
CA VAL A 97 -11.85 -10.81 -16.88
C VAL A 97 -10.32 -10.81 -16.97
N ASP A 98 -9.71 -11.75 -17.70
CA ASP A 98 -8.28 -11.74 -18.02
C ASP A 98 -7.89 -10.46 -18.77
N ALA A 99 -8.60 -10.14 -19.85
CA ALA A 99 -8.34 -8.94 -20.64
C ALA A 99 -8.53 -7.65 -19.81
N LEU A 100 -9.55 -7.61 -18.96
CA LEU A 100 -9.79 -6.49 -18.04
C LEU A 100 -8.65 -6.35 -17.03
N ALA A 101 -8.25 -7.45 -16.39
CA ALA A 101 -7.18 -7.45 -15.40
C ALA A 101 -5.83 -7.04 -16.02
N LEU A 102 -5.53 -7.52 -17.24
CA LEU A 102 -4.36 -7.11 -18.02
C LEU A 102 -4.40 -5.62 -18.36
N THR A 103 -5.55 -5.10 -18.79
CA THR A 103 -5.72 -3.68 -19.10
C THR A 103 -5.47 -2.82 -17.86
N VAL A 104 -6.05 -3.20 -16.72
CA VAL A 104 -5.87 -2.48 -15.46
C VAL A 104 -4.41 -2.54 -14.98
N THR A 105 -3.79 -3.73 -14.96
CA THR A 105 -2.41 -3.84 -14.48
C THR A 105 -1.43 -3.07 -15.38
N ASN A 106 -1.64 -3.08 -16.70
CA ASN A 106 -0.76 -2.37 -17.63
C ASN A 106 -0.97 -0.85 -17.53
N GLY A 107 -2.22 -0.40 -17.38
CA GLY A 107 -2.55 1.03 -17.22
C GLY A 107 -2.03 1.66 -15.92
N PHE A 108 -1.74 0.85 -14.91
CA PHE A 108 -1.16 1.29 -13.62
C PHE A 108 0.14 0.56 -13.29
N GLY A 109 0.86 0.11 -14.32
CA GLY A 109 2.20 -0.45 -14.18
C GLY A 109 3.22 0.56 -13.65
N PRO A 110 4.40 0.12 -13.17
CA PRO A 110 5.43 1.02 -12.65
C PRO A 110 5.82 2.12 -13.64
N ILE A 111 5.95 1.80 -14.93
CA ILE A 111 6.30 2.76 -15.98
C ILE A 111 5.19 3.82 -16.14
N VAL A 112 3.94 3.39 -16.29
CA VAL A 112 2.81 4.31 -16.47
C VAL A 112 2.60 5.15 -15.21
N THR A 113 2.67 4.55 -14.02
CA THR A 113 2.56 5.26 -12.74
C THR A 113 3.68 6.29 -12.56
N THR A 114 4.91 5.98 -13.01
CA THR A 114 6.02 6.95 -13.02
C THR A 114 5.73 8.10 -13.96
N GLY A 115 5.24 7.81 -15.18
CA GLY A 115 4.82 8.83 -16.14
C GLY A 115 3.70 9.73 -15.61
N LEU A 116 2.66 9.15 -14.99
CA LEU A 116 1.58 9.88 -14.33
C LEU A 116 2.10 10.73 -13.17
N THR A 117 3.00 10.20 -12.35
CA THR A 117 3.64 10.93 -11.26
C THR A 117 4.40 12.15 -11.77
N ALA A 118 5.18 11.99 -12.84
CA ALA A 118 5.89 13.10 -13.48
C ALA A 118 4.91 14.12 -14.08
N ALA A 119 3.87 13.67 -14.77
CA ALA A 119 2.86 14.53 -15.38
C ALA A 119 2.08 15.34 -14.33
N PHE A 120 1.60 14.70 -13.25
CA PHE A 120 0.91 15.39 -12.16
C PHE A 120 1.85 16.28 -11.35
N GLY A 121 3.09 15.85 -11.11
CA GLY A 121 4.13 16.67 -10.49
C GLY A 121 4.38 17.95 -11.29
N LEU A 122 4.58 17.82 -12.61
CA LEU A 122 4.76 18.96 -13.51
C LEU A 122 3.52 19.86 -13.52
N LEU A 123 2.33 19.29 -13.69
CA LEU A 123 1.07 20.03 -13.73
C LEU A 123 0.84 20.83 -12.45
N VAL A 124 1.01 20.21 -11.29
CA VAL A 124 0.87 20.88 -9.99
C VAL A 124 1.96 21.93 -9.82
N GLY A 125 3.21 21.63 -10.17
CA GLY A 125 4.32 22.57 -10.11
C GLY A 125 4.08 23.82 -10.96
N MET A 126 3.61 23.64 -12.20
CA MET A 126 3.25 24.73 -13.11
C MET A 126 2.04 25.52 -12.61
N ARG A 127 0.96 24.84 -12.21
CA ARG A 127 -0.31 25.49 -11.86
C ARG A 127 -0.21 26.28 -10.56
N SER A 128 0.63 25.81 -9.64
CA SER A 128 0.93 26.49 -8.38
C SER A 128 2.17 27.38 -8.45
N ARG A 129 2.82 27.51 -9.62
CA ARG A 129 4.07 28.27 -9.82
C ARG A 129 5.14 27.96 -8.76
N SER A 130 5.19 26.71 -8.30
CA SER A 130 6.08 26.24 -7.23
C SER A 130 6.59 24.85 -7.54
N ILE A 131 7.88 24.74 -7.84
CA ILE A 131 8.52 23.44 -8.10
C ILE A 131 8.40 22.49 -6.90
N LEU A 132 8.41 23.03 -5.68
CA LEU A 132 8.28 22.24 -4.45
C LEU A 132 6.96 21.47 -4.39
N ASN A 133 5.87 22.07 -4.90
CA ASN A 133 4.55 21.44 -4.89
C ASN A 133 4.49 20.25 -5.87
N GLY A 134 5.17 20.36 -7.00
CA GLY A 134 5.35 19.25 -7.92
C GLY A 134 6.27 18.17 -7.35
N LEU A 135 7.37 18.58 -6.71
CA LEU A 135 8.34 17.67 -6.10
C LEU A 135 7.74 16.84 -4.98
N VAL A 136 6.79 17.34 -4.20
CA VAL A 136 6.15 16.52 -3.16
C VAL A 136 5.46 15.29 -3.75
N ILE A 137 4.81 15.41 -4.92
CA ILE A 137 4.20 14.25 -5.60
C ILE A 137 5.29 13.23 -5.99
N VAL A 138 6.36 13.72 -6.64
CA VAL A 138 7.48 12.88 -7.09
C VAL A 138 8.17 12.20 -5.92
N CYS A 139 8.49 12.93 -4.86
CA CYS A 139 9.13 12.39 -3.65
C CYS A 139 8.23 11.42 -2.90
N THR A 140 6.92 11.65 -2.87
CA THR A 140 5.97 10.74 -2.20
C THR A 140 5.89 9.40 -2.92
N VAL A 141 5.65 9.41 -4.23
CA VAL A 141 5.54 8.16 -5.01
C VAL A 141 6.90 7.48 -5.15
N GLY A 142 7.96 8.25 -5.38
CA GLY A 142 9.34 7.76 -5.45
C GLY A 142 9.80 7.15 -4.13
N GLY A 143 9.50 7.80 -2.99
CA GLY A 143 9.80 7.28 -1.66
C GLY A 143 9.03 5.99 -1.35
N ALA A 144 7.75 5.92 -1.70
CA ALA A 144 6.96 4.70 -1.55
C ALA A 144 7.52 3.55 -2.42
N SER A 145 7.93 3.85 -3.66
CA SER A 145 8.52 2.88 -4.58
C SER A 145 9.88 2.38 -4.09
N LEU A 146 10.74 3.28 -3.59
CA LEU A 146 12.02 2.95 -3.00
C LEU A 146 11.85 2.06 -1.77
N LEU A 147 10.93 2.42 -0.87
CA LEU A 147 10.70 1.63 0.34
C LEU A 147 10.10 0.26 0.01
N CYS A 148 9.21 0.17 -0.98
CA CYS A 148 8.72 -1.10 -1.51
C CYS A 148 9.86 -1.99 -2.01
N TRP A 149 10.78 -1.42 -2.81
CA TRP A 149 11.95 -2.14 -3.31
C TRP A 149 12.88 -2.61 -2.16
N LEU A 150 13.15 -1.75 -1.18
CA LEU A 150 13.95 -2.12 -0.01
C LEU A 150 13.31 -3.26 0.79
N ILE A 151 11.99 -3.20 1.01
CA ILE A 151 11.26 -4.27 1.73
C ILE A 151 11.31 -5.58 0.93
N LYS A 152 11.20 -5.54 -0.42
CA LYS A 152 11.35 -6.73 -1.25
C LYS A 152 12.68 -7.46 -1.01
N LEU A 153 13.77 -6.71 -0.91
CA LEU A 153 15.11 -7.27 -0.64
C LEU A 153 15.26 -7.85 0.76
N VAL A 154 14.46 -7.40 1.73
CA VAL A 154 14.50 -7.90 3.11
C VAL A 154 13.58 -9.09 3.31
N VAL A 155 12.40 -9.08 2.68
CA VAL A 155 11.39 -10.13 2.90
C VAL A 155 11.62 -11.32 1.98
N GLU A 156 12.13 -11.08 0.76
CA GLU A 156 12.49 -12.10 -0.23
C GLU A 156 11.38 -13.12 -0.50
N ARG A 157 10.12 -12.66 -0.43
CA ARG A 157 8.97 -13.54 -0.55
C ARG A 157 8.84 -14.08 -1.98
N PRO A 158 8.67 -15.40 -2.19
CA PRO A 158 8.34 -15.94 -3.50
C PRO A 158 6.95 -15.50 -3.96
N ARG A 159 6.78 -15.34 -5.28
CA ARG A 159 5.49 -15.11 -5.93
C ARG A 159 4.64 -16.39 -5.94
N PRO A 160 3.33 -16.30 -6.23
CA PRO A 160 2.56 -17.47 -6.54
C PRO A 160 3.16 -18.22 -7.75
N PRO A 161 2.98 -19.56 -7.84
CA PRO A 161 3.67 -20.39 -8.84
C PRO A 161 3.47 -19.91 -10.28
N LEU A 162 4.52 -19.98 -11.11
CA LEU A 162 4.45 -19.56 -12.52
C LEU A 162 3.32 -20.23 -13.30
N LEU A 163 2.98 -21.48 -12.98
CA LEU A 163 1.90 -22.23 -13.62
C LEU A 163 0.53 -21.54 -13.50
N ILE A 164 0.31 -20.77 -12.43
CA ILE A 164 -0.93 -20.04 -12.21
C ILE A 164 -0.83 -18.56 -12.58
N GLN A 165 0.31 -18.09 -13.09
CA GLN A 165 0.46 -16.69 -13.50
C GLN A 165 -0.08 -16.50 -14.92
N VAL A 166 -0.96 -15.51 -15.10
CA VAL A 166 -1.44 -15.11 -16.43
C VAL A 166 -0.35 -14.34 -17.19
N THR A 167 0.44 -13.56 -16.47
CA THR A 167 1.63 -12.86 -16.97
C THR A 167 2.83 -13.20 -16.10
N PRO A 168 3.95 -13.65 -16.66
CA PRO A 168 5.09 -14.11 -15.88
C PRO A 168 5.81 -12.96 -15.18
N GLU A 169 6.00 -13.07 -13.87
CA GLU A 169 6.83 -12.21 -13.03
C GLU A 169 7.69 -13.04 -12.09
N THR A 170 8.98 -12.71 -12.01
CA THR A 170 10.01 -13.54 -11.36
C THR A 170 10.78 -12.86 -10.22
N ASP A 171 10.55 -11.58 -9.96
CA ASP A 171 11.10 -10.88 -8.79
C ASP A 171 10.32 -11.22 -7.49
N PHE A 172 10.75 -10.67 -6.36
CA PHE A 172 10.07 -10.88 -5.06
C PHE A 172 8.65 -10.30 -5.04
N SER A 173 7.73 -10.95 -4.33
CA SER A 173 6.31 -10.62 -4.33
C SER A 173 5.92 -9.53 -3.32
N PHE A 174 6.57 -9.48 -2.16
CA PHE A 174 6.14 -8.64 -1.04
C PHE A 174 6.97 -7.35 -0.90
N PRO A 175 6.35 -6.16 -0.83
CA PRO A 175 4.95 -5.86 -1.15
C PRO A 175 4.76 -5.63 -2.67
N SER A 176 3.50 -5.47 -3.11
CA SER A 176 3.18 -5.22 -4.51
C SER A 176 3.59 -3.81 -4.97
N GLY A 177 4.44 -3.73 -6.00
CA GLY A 177 4.89 -2.46 -6.58
C GLY A 177 3.77 -1.68 -7.27
N HIS A 178 2.92 -2.36 -8.04
CA HIS A 178 1.77 -1.74 -8.72
C HIS A 178 0.80 -1.10 -7.73
N VAL A 179 0.44 -1.83 -6.66
CA VAL A 179 -0.50 -1.34 -5.66
C VAL A 179 0.12 -0.21 -4.84
N THR A 180 1.40 -0.33 -4.47
CA THR A 180 2.11 0.73 -3.73
C THR A 180 2.17 2.03 -4.54
N GLY A 181 2.55 1.96 -5.83
CA GLY A 181 2.63 3.12 -6.70
C GLY A 181 1.27 3.79 -6.92
N ALA A 182 0.25 3.00 -7.25
CA ALA A 182 -1.12 3.52 -7.40
C ALA A 182 -1.64 4.16 -6.11
N ALA A 183 -1.48 3.49 -4.96
CA ALA A 183 -1.96 4.00 -3.68
C ALA A 183 -1.23 5.29 -3.26
N ALA A 184 0.08 5.37 -3.47
CA ALA A 184 0.84 6.58 -3.21
C ALA A 184 0.42 7.74 -4.12
N LEU A 185 0.25 7.50 -5.42
CA LEU A 185 -0.12 8.53 -6.40
C LEU A 185 -1.52 9.07 -6.14
N PHE A 186 -2.53 8.21 -6.10
CA PHE A 186 -3.91 8.67 -5.88
C PHE A 186 -4.11 9.23 -4.47
N GLY A 187 -3.40 8.66 -3.48
CA GLY A 187 -3.40 9.18 -2.12
C GLY A 187 -2.86 10.60 -2.02
N ILE A 188 -1.71 10.89 -2.64
CA ILE A 188 -1.11 12.24 -2.55
C ILE A 188 -1.95 13.26 -3.32
N LEU A 189 -2.55 12.88 -4.44
CA LEU A 189 -3.50 13.72 -5.16
C LEU A 189 -4.73 14.04 -4.29
N ALA A 190 -5.27 13.05 -3.59
CA ALA A 190 -6.39 13.27 -2.68
C ALA A 190 -6.02 14.18 -1.49
N VAL A 191 -4.81 14.04 -0.94
CA VAL A 191 -4.29 14.94 0.11
C VAL A 191 -4.20 16.37 -0.41
N ILE A 192 -3.58 16.59 -1.57
CA ILE A 192 -3.41 17.93 -2.15
C ILE A 192 -4.77 18.56 -2.45
N VAL A 193 -5.67 17.84 -3.13
CA VAL A 193 -7.03 18.33 -3.43
C VAL A 193 -7.81 18.59 -2.13
N GLY A 194 -7.64 17.77 -1.09
CA GLY A 194 -8.24 17.99 0.22
C GLY A 194 -7.78 19.27 0.92
N MET A 195 -6.57 19.76 0.61
CA MET A 195 -6.04 20.99 1.18
C MET A 195 -6.50 22.25 0.45
N VAL A 196 -6.79 22.18 -0.85
CA VAL A 196 -7.00 23.38 -1.69
C VAL A 196 -8.31 23.39 -2.49
N GLY A 197 -8.98 22.25 -2.60
CA GLY A 197 -10.19 22.05 -3.39
C GLY A 197 -11.48 22.14 -2.58
N SER A 198 -12.60 21.94 -3.27
CA SER A 198 -13.90 21.82 -2.60
C SER A 198 -14.05 20.46 -1.91
N ARG A 199 -14.99 20.39 -0.96
CA ARG A 199 -15.37 19.12 -0.32
C ARG A 199 -15.80 18.07 -1.36
N LEU A 200 -16.55 18.47 -2.38
CA LEU A 200 -16.96 17.58 -3.46
C LEU A 200 -15.76 17.06 -4.26
N ALA A 201 -14.83 17.94 -4.64
CA ALA A 201 -13.62 17.54 -5.36
C ALA A 201 -12.79 16.54 -4.54
N THR A 202 -12.69 16.74 -3.23
CA THR A 202 -11.99 15.84 -2.30
C THR A 202 -12.66 14.47 -2.21
N LEU A 203 -14.00 14.42 -2.16
CA LEU A 203 -14.75 13.17 -2.16
C LEU A 203 -14.60 12.43 -3.49
N VAL A 204 -14.68 13.14 -4.62
CA VAL A 204 -14.53 12.55 -5.95
C VAL A 204 -13.14 11.96 -6.15
N ILE A 205 -12.07 12.72 -5.88
CA ILE A 205 -10.71 12.20 -6.04
C ILE A 205 -10.42 11.04 -5.07
N GLY A 206 -10.96 11.10 -3.86
CA GLY A 206 -10.88 9.99 -2.90
C GLY A 206 -11.56 8.73 -3.40
N ALA A 207 -12.79 8.86 -3.93
CA ALA A 207 -13.53 7.74 -4.51
C ALA A 207 -12.82 7.14 -5.74
N VAL A 208 -12.34 7.99 -6.66
CA VAL A 208 -11.54 7.56 -7.82
C VAL A 208 -10.30 6.82 -7.34
N GLY A 209 -9.56 7.37 -6.37
CA GLY A 209 -8.37 6.73 -5.82
C GLY A 209 -8.65 5.36 -5.22
N VAL A 210 -9.69 5.24 -4.38
CA VAL A 210 -10.08 3.95 -3.78
C VAL A 210 -10.46 2.94 -4.85
N LEU A 211 -11.26 3.34 -5.84
CA LEU A 211 -11.69 2.45 -6.92
C LEU A 211 -10.50 1.99 -7.78
N THR A 212 -9.60 2.91 -8.14
CA THR A 212 -8.42 2.58 -8.93
C THR A 212 -7.47 1.67 -8.16
N VAL A 213 -7.14 1.98 -6.91
CA VAL A 213 -6.26 1.14 -6.08
C VAL A 213 -6.86 -0.25 -5.88
N SER A 214 -8.17 -0.34 -5.67
CA SER A 214 -8.87 -1.61 -5.54
C SER A 214 -8.85 -2.41 -6.85
N ALA A 215 -9.07 -1.76 -7.99
CA ALA A 215 -9.01 -2.40 -9.30
C ALA A 215 -7.60 -2.95 -9.59
N VAL A 216 -6.56 -2.17 -9.27
CA VAL A 216 -5.15 -2.62 -9.39
C VAL A 216 -4.90 -3.78 -8.44
N ALA A 217 -5.24 -3.65 -7.17
CA ALA A 217 -5.11 -4.73 -6.18
C ALA A 217 -5.74 -6.05 -6.66
N LEU A 218 -7.00 -5.98 -7.08
CA LEU A 218 -7.74 -7.14 -7.57
C LEU A 218 -7.13 -7.73 -8.84
N SER A 219 -6.65 -6.90 -9.78
CA SER A 219 -6.00 -7.42 -10.99
C SER A 219 -4.73 -8.20 -10.65
N ARG A 220 -3.92 -7.72 -9.68
CA ARG A 220 -2.69 -8.40 -9.26
C ARG A 220 -2.94 -9.75 -8.59
N LEU A 221 -4.00 -9.84 -7.79
CA LEU A 221 -4.45 -11.11 -7.19
C LEU A 221 -4.98 -12.07 -8.27
N TYR A 222 -5.85 -11.56 -9.14
CA TYR A 222 -6.50 -12.32 -10.19
C TYR A 222 -5.51 -12.91 -11.21
N LEU A 223 -4.51 -12.11 -11.63
CA LEU A 223 -3.44 -12.54 -12.53
C LEU A 223 -2.47 -13.54 -11.88
N GLY A 224 -2.61 -13.81 -10.57
CA GLY A 224 -1.83 -14.81 -9.86
C GLY A 224 -0.39 -14.39 -9.59
N VAL A 225 -0.09 -13.09 -9.64
CA VAL A 225 1.29 -12.58 -9.49
C VAL A 225 1.59 -12.09 -8.08
N HIS A 226 0.57 -11.81 -7.26
CA HIS A 226 0.71 -11.42 -5.86
C HIS A 226 -0.25 -12.18 -4.96
N TRP A 227 0.14 -12.25 -3.69
CA TRP A 227 -0.67 -12.75 -2.60
C TRP A 227 -1.52 -11.63 -1.97
N LEU A 228 -2.59 -11.97 -1.25
CA LEU A 228 -3.45 -10.99 -0.57
C LEU A 228 -2.65 -10.13 0.42
N THR A 229 -1.79 -10.73 1.20
CA THR A 229 -0.94 -10.02 2.16
C THR A 229 0.06 -9.05 1.49
N ASP A 230 0.52 -9.32 0.25
CA ASP A 230 1.38 -8.37 -0.49
C ASP A 230 0.62 -7.06 -0.76
N VAL A 231 -0.65 -7.19 -1.16
CA VAL A 231 -1.54 -6.08 -1.51
C VAL A 231 -1.91 -5.28 -0.26
N LEU A 232 -2.24 -5.96 0.84
CA LEU A 232 -2.54 -5.30 2.11
C LEU A 232 -1.32 -4.51 2.61
N ALA A 233 -0.14 -5.09 2.58
CA ALA A 233 1.09 -4.42 2.96
C ALA A 233 1.39 -3.20 2.09
N SER A 234 1.12 -3.25 0.78
CA SER A 234 1.27 -2.10 -0.12
C SER A 234 0.37 -0.91 0.27
N VAL A 235 -0.88 -1.17 0.64
CA VAL A 235 -1.82 -0.11 1.05
C VAL A 235 -1.37 0.51 2.38
N LEU A 236 -0.95 -0.32 3.35
CA LEU A 236 -0.41 0.16 4.62
C LEU A 236 0.87 0.98 4.42
N LEU A 237 1.77 0.52 3.54
CA LEU A 237 3.01 1.20 3.20
C LEU A 237 2.73 2.57 2.59
N ALA A 238 1.82 2.66 1.61
CA ALA A 238 1.41 3.92 1.04
C ALA A 238 0.81 4.86 2.10
N ALA A 239 -0.02 4.35 3.01
CA ALA A 239 -0.59 5.15 4.09
C ALA A 239 0.49 5.76 5.00
N VAL A 240 1.53 5.00 5.36
CA VAL A 240 2.68 5.52 6.14
C VAL A 240 3.36 6.67 5.39
N VAL A 241 3.69 6.49 4.11
CA VAL A 241 4.37 7.52 3.32
C VAL A 241 3.49 8.76 3.14
N LEU A 242 2.19 8.58 2.92
CA LEU A 242 1.22 9.67 2.80
C LEU A 242 1.08 10.47 4.09
N MET A 243 1.16 9.82 5.26
CA MET A 243 1.16 10.53 6.55
C MET A 243 2.39 11.43 6.70
N PHE A 244 3.57 10.96 6.28
CA PHE A 244 4.78 11.78 6.25
C PHE A 244 4.63 12.96 5.27
N ALA A 245 4.15 12.71 4.06
CA ALA A 245 3.91 13.76 3.07
C ALA A 245 2.91 14.82 3.59
N ALA A 246 1.79 14.38 4.17
CA ALA A 246 0.77 15.26 4.73
C ALA A 246 1.29 16.11 5.91
N ALA A 247 2.20 15.58 6.73
CA ALA A 247 2.84 16.33 7.81
C ALA A 247 3.83 17.38 7.29
N LEU A 248 4.52 17.08 6.18
CA LEU A 248 5.54 17.96 5.60
C LEU A 248 4.94 19.09 4.75
N LEU A 249 3.83 18.84 4.06
CA LEU A 249 3.17 19.80 3.15
C LEU A 249 2.93 21.19 3.80
N PRO A 250 2.35 21.32 5.01
CA PRO A 250 2.17 22.62 5.66
C PRO A 250 3.49 23.28 6.07
N THR A 251 4.47 22.49 6.54
CA THR A 251 5.78 23.01 6.99
C THR A 251 6.58 23.62 5.85
N MET A 252 6.48 23.03 4.66
CA MET A 252 7.13 23.54 3.45
C MET A 252 6.38 24.72 2.81
N ARG A 253 5.24 25.16 3.39
CA ARG A 253 4.31 26.14 2.81
C ARG A 253 3.86 25.75 1.39
N VAL A 254 3.75 24.44 1.15
CA VAL A 254 3.53 23.85 -0.18
C VAL A 254 2.06 23.98 -0.65
N LEU A 255 1.19 24.76 0.02
CA LEU A 255 0.04 25.53 -0.55
C LEU A 255 -0.80 26.20 0.57
N PRO A 256 -0.87 27.55 0.64
CA PRO A 256 -2.09 28.32 0.27
C PRO A 256 -1.88 29.68 -0.48
N SER A 257 -0.70 30.02 -1.02
CA SER A 257 -0.50 31.30 -1.72
C SER A 257 -0.78 31.29 -3.24
N ALA A 258 -0.69 30.14 -3.91
CA ALA A 258 -0.73 30.09 -5.38
C ALA A 258 -2.08 29.69 -6.01
N LEU A 259 -3.03 29.17 -5.23
CA LEU A 259 -4.37 28.78 -5.69
C LEU A 259 -5.49 29.68 -5.14
N SER A 260 -5.13 30.74 -4.40
CA SER A 260 -6.09 31.75 -3.95
C SER A 260 -6.61 32.55 -5.15
N PRO A 261 -7.93 32.61 -5.40
CA PRO A 261 -8.52 33.40 -6.48
C PRO A 261 -8.14 34.89 -6.43
N ALA A 262 -7.78 35.40 -5.24
CA ALA A 262 -7.44 36.80 -5.02
C ALA A 262 -6.21 37.27 -5.83
N ASN A 263 -5.28 36.38 -6.17
CA ASN A 263 -4.09 36.75 -6.95
C ASN A 263 -4.34 36.86 -8.46
N ASN A 264 -5.45 36.32 -8.98
CA ASN A 264 -5.81 36.43 -10.41
C ASN A 264 -6.67 37.67 -10.71
N ALA A 265 -7.13 38.38 -9.68
CA ALA A 265 -7.95 39.59 -9.85
C ALA A 265 -7.12 40.89 -9.93
N ALA A 266 -5.82 40.84 -9.58
CA ALA A 266 -4.95 42.01 -9.53
C ALA A 266 -4.24 42.35 -10.85
N GLU A 267 -4.42 41.54 -11.91
CA GLU A 267 -3.70 41.68 -13.20
C GLU A 267 -4.61 42.05 -14.40
N LYS A 268 -5.72 42.76 -14.19
CA LYS A 268 -6.41 43.42 -15.31
C LYS A 268 -5.99 44.89 -15.38
N PRO A 269 -5.09 45.29 -16.30
CA PRO A 269 -4.94 46.69 -16.64
C PRO A 269 -6.21 47.16 -17.35
N TYR A 270 -6.75 48.28 -16.89
CA TYR A 270 -7.80 49.05 -17.55
C TYR A 270 -7.33 49.56 -18.91
#